data_AF-A0A431I2N2-F1
#
_entry.id   AF-A0A431I2N2-F1
#
_cell.length_a   1.000
_cell.length_b   1.000
_cell.length_c   1.000
_cell.angle_alpha   90.00
_cell.angle_beta   90.00
_cell.angle_gamma   90.00
#
_symmetry.space_group_name_H-M   'P 1'
#
loop_
_entity.id
_entity.type
_entity.pdbx_description
1 polymer ?
#
loop_
_entity_poly.entity_id
_entity_poly.type
_entity_poly.pdbx_seq_one_letter_code
_entity_poly.pdbx_strand_id
1 'polypeptide(L)'
;MSDKTKRHYSSSGQLHRIDGPALECENGTKYWCQNGQLHRLDGPAYEGADGQNIWFIRGEKMTQEIHAKRLAALSLPPLLNKVVVIDGFKYILG
;
A
#
# COMPACT_ATOMS: atom_id res chain seq x y z
N MET A 1 -24.14 -5.30 22.58
CA MET A 1 -22.82 -5.54 21.96
C MET A 1 -22.66 -4.48 20.90
N SER A 2 -22.01 -3.36 21.23
CA SER A 2 -21.85 -2.24 20.31
C SER A 2 -20.47 -2.36 19.68
N ASP A 3 -20.38 -2.72 18.39
CA ASP A 3 -19.14 -2.66 17.62
C ASP A 3 -18.60 -1.23 17.69
N LYS A 4 -17.63 -0.97 18.59
CA LYS A 4 -17.02 0.36 18.65
C LYS A 4 -16.21 0.54 17.39
N THR A 5 -16.79 1.32 16.50
CA THR A 5 -16.22 1.63 15.21
C THR A 5 -15.89 3.10 15.21
N LYS A 6 -14.60 3.44 15.13
CA LYS A 6 -14.16 4.83 15.05
C LYS A 6 -14.11 5.26 13.59
N ARG A 7 -14.80 6.35 13.25
CA ARG A 7 -14.86 6.89 11.89
C ARG A 7 -14.42 8.35 11.89
N HIS A 8 -13.63 8.72 10.90
CA HIS A 8 -13.14 10.08 10.69
C HIS A 8 -13.65 10.60 9.35
N TYR A 9 -14.44 11.67 9.41
CA TYR A 9 -15.06 12.30 8.25
C TYR A 9 -14.41 13.65 7.96
N SER A 10 -14.33 14.04 6.69
CA SER A 10 -14.03 15.40 6.26
C SER A 10 -15.21 16.34 6.53
N SER A 11 -14.99 17.65 6.37
CA SER A 11 -16.03 18.67 6.36
C SER A 11 -17.13 18.46 5.30
N SER A 12 -16.83 17.69 4.25
CA SER A 12 -17.78 17.27 3.21
C SER A 12 -18.57 15.99 3.56
N GLY A 13 -18.36 15.40 4.74
CA GLY A 13 -19.06 14.19 5.19
C GLY A 13 -18.53 12.88 4.60
N GLN A 14 -17.38 12.90 3.93
CA GLN A 14 -16.75 11.71 3.36
C GLN A 14 -15.71 11.14 4.33
N LEU A 15 -15.49 9.82 4.31
CA LEU A 15 -14.38 9.21 5.08
C LEU A 15 -13.05 9.78 4.58
N HIS A 16 -12.33 10.46 5.47
CA HIS A 16 -11.08 11.13 5.16
C HIS A 16 -10.18 11.15 6.39
N ARG A 17 -8.98 10.59 6.26
CA ARG A 17 -7.88 10.81 7.22
C ARG A 17 -6.53 10.57 6.55
N ILE A 18 -5.60 11.52 6.73
CA ILE A 18 -4.25 11.46 6.15
C ILE A 18 -3.27 10.85 7.15
N ASP A 19 -3.35 11.27 8.43
CA ASP A 19 -2.42 10.86 9.49
C ASP A 19 -2.76 9.50 10.15
N GLY A 20 -3.73 8.76 9.63
CA GLY A 20 -4.16 7.50 10.24
C GLY A 20 -5.39 6.88 9.60
N PRO A 21 -5.93 5.78 10.18
CA PRO A 21 -7.08 5.09 9.63
C PRO A 21 -8.34 5.95 9.73
N ALA A 22 -9.01 6.12 8.59
CA ALA A 22 -10.30 6.80 8.51
C ALA A 22 -11.40 5.98 9.18
N LEU A 23 -11.27 4.65 9.20
CA LEU A 23 -12.17 3.72 9.87
C LEU A 23 -11.35 2.68 10.63
N GLU A 24 -11.69 2.48 11.89
CA GLU A 24 -11.05 1.48 12.76
C GLU A 24 -12.14 0.71 13.51
N CYS A 25 -12.15 -0.60 13.30
CA CYS A 25 -13.10 -1.54 13.90
C CYS A 25 -12.48 -2.21 15.13
N GLU A 26 -13.31 -2.57 16.10
CA GLU A 26 -12.88 -3.27 17.32
C GLU A 26 -12.20 -4.62 17.06
N ASN A 27 -12.53 -5.28 15.95
CA ASN A 27 -11.87 -6.51 15.53
C ASN A 27 -10.41 -6.29 15.06
N GLY A 28 -9.93 -5.05 15.01
CA GLY A 28 -8.58 -4.69 14.53
C GLY A 28 -8.52 -4.31 13.05
N THR A 29 -9.66 -4.37 12.34
CA THR A 29 -9.73 -3.97 10.92
C THR A 29 -9.61 -2.46 10.79
N LYS A 30 -8.78 -2.01 9.85
CA LYS A 30 -8.50 -0.59 9.60
C LYS A 30 -8.61 -0.26 8.12
N TYR A 31 -9.16 0.91 7.83
CA TYR A 31 -9.25 1.44 6.46
C TYR A 31 -8.71 2.87 6.42
N TRP A 32 -7.91 3.15 5.41
CA TRP A 32 -7.38 4.47 5.11
C TRP A 32 -8.10 5.01 3.88
N CYS A 33 -8.80 6.13 4.08
CA CYS A 33 -9.55 6.79 3.02
C CYS A 33 -9.12 8.24 2.90
N GLN A 34 -9.01 8.73 1.67
CA GLN A 34 -8.83 10.13 1.34
C GLN A 34 -9.95 10.53 0.37
N ASN A 35 -10.67 11.61 0.69
CA ASN A 35 -11.81 12.09 -0.10
C ASN A 35 -12.84 10.99 -0.42
N GLY A 36 -13.15 10.13 0.55
CA GLY A 36 -14.12 9.04 0.40
C GLY A 36 -13.62 7.82 -0.39
N GLN A 37 -12.37 7.81 -0.85
CA GLN A 37 -11.78 6.70 -1.59
C GLN A 37 -10.67 6.04 -0.79
N LEU A 38 -10.48 4.72 -0.92
CA LEU A 38 -9.35 4.04 -0.30
C LEU A 38 -8.03 4.59 -0.86
N HIS A 39 -7.16 5.03 0.05
CA HIS A 39 -5.90 5.67 -0.32
C HIS A 39 -4.91 5.57 0.83
N ARG A 40 -3.71 5.03 0.54
CA ARG A 40 -2.55 5.13 1.43
C ARG A 40 -1.26 5.01 0.61
N LEU A 41 -0.29 5.87 0.89
CA LEU A 41 1.02 5.86 0.20
C LEU A 41 2.05 5.00 0.95
N ASP A 42 2.06 5.11 2.27
CA ASP A 42 3.10 4.48 3.12
C ASP A 42 2.72 3.07 3.60
N GLY A 43 1.63 2.48 3.10
CA GLY A 43 1.17 1.18 3.54
C GLY A 43 -0.13 0.72 2.88
N PRO A 44 -0.75 -0.36 3.38
CA PRO A 44 -2.01 -0.87 2.85
C PRO A 44 -3.19 0.05 3.20
N ALA A 45 -4.05 0.32 2.23
CA ALA A 45 -5.25 1.12 2.45
C ALA A 45 -6.34 0.34 3.23
N TYR A 46 -6.20 -0.98 3.33
CA TYR A 46 -7.00 -1.86 4.17
C TYR A 46 -6.11 -2.85 4.90
N GLU A 47 -6.29 -2.95 6.21
CA GLU A 47 -5.70 -3.99 7.06
C GLU A 47 -6.83 -4.75 7.73
N GLY A 48 -6.96 -6.04 7.41
CA GLY A 48 -7.93 -6.94 8.01
C GLY A 48 -7.39 -7.56 9.30
N ALA A 49 -8.30 -7.87 10.23
CA ALA A 49 -7.97 -8.61 11.45
C ALA A 49 -7.28 -9.97 11.18
N ASP A 50 -7.61 -10.60 10.06
CA ASP A 50 -7.05 -11.89 9.61
C ASP A 50 -5.65 -11.77 8.99
N GLY A 51 -5.05 -10.57 9.00
CA GLY A 51 -3.75 -10.30 8.38
C GLY A 51 -3.80 -10.02 6.87
N GLN A 52 -5.00 -9.93 6.28
CA GLN A 52 -5.15 -9.52 4.88
C GLN A 52 -4.90 -8.03 4.71
N ASN A 53 -3.97 -7.69 3.83
CA ASN A 53 -3.65 -6.30 3.52
C ASN A 53 -3.98 -6.02 2.05
N ILE A 54 -4.65 -4.90 1.78
CA ILE A 54 -4.97 -4.46 0.41
C ILE A 54 -4.50 -3.03 0.21
N TRP A 55 -3.81 -2.80 -0.89
CA TRP A 55 -3.26 -1.50 -1.26
C TRP A 55 -4.18 -0.79 -2.24
N PHE A 56 -4.47 0.47 -1.97
CA PHE A 56 -5.16 1.36 -2.90
C PHE A 56 -4.45 2.69 -2.92
N ILE A 57 -4.21 3.21 -4.13
CA ILE A 57 -3.71 4.56 -4.34
C ILE A 57 -4.70 5.27 -5.24
N ARG A 58 -5.27 6.37 -4.73
CA ARG A 58 -6.27 7.20 -5.43
C ARG A 58 -7.48 6.39 -5.92
N GLY A 59 -7.95 5.45 -5.10
CA GLY A 59 -9.07 4.58 -5.43
C GLY A 59 -8.75 3.42 -6.38
N GLU A 60 -7.53 3.31 -6.91
CA GLU A 60 -7.13 2.19 -7.75
C GLU A 60 -6.55 1.06 -6.91
N LYS A 61 -7.12 -0.15 -7.05
CA LYS A 61 -6.64 -1.35 -6.35
C LYS A 61 -5.29 -1.75 -6.92
N MET A 62 -4.27 -1.78 -6.07
CA MET A 62 -2.99 -2.40 -6.39
C MET A 62 -3.00 -3.84 -5.91
N THR A 63 -2.47 -4.74 -6.74
CA THR A 63 -2.16 -6.10 -6.28
C THR A 63 -0.92 -6.06 -5.39
N GLN A 64 -0.86 -6.99 -4.43
CA GLN A 64 0.31 -7.15 -3.56
C GLN A 64 1.59 -7.36 -4.37
N GLU A 65 1.52 -8.01 -5.54
CA GLU A 65 2.63 -8.15 -6.49
C GLU A 65 3.07 -6.82 -7.10
N ILE A 66 2.15 -5.95 -7.53
CA ILE A 66 2.52 -4.64 -8.09
C ILE A 66 3.09 -3.73 -7.01
N HIS A 67 2.54 -3.79 -5.79
CA HIS A 67 3.12 -3.06 -4.66
C HIS A 67 4.51 -3.60 -4.29
N ALA A 68 4.69 -4.92 -4.19
CA ALA A 68 5.98 -5.55 -3.94
C ALA A 68 7.00 -5.22 -5.03
N LYS A 69 6.59 -5.21 -6.32
CA LYS A 69 7.45 -4.78 -7.43
C LYS A 69 7.82 -3.30 -7.36
N ARG A 70 6.90 -2.42 -6.96
CA ARG A 70 7.23 -0.98 -6.76
C ARG A 70 8.14 -0.76 -5.56
N LEU A 71 7.92 -1.45 -4.44
CA LEU A 71 8.80 -1.39 -3.28
C LEU A 71 10.17 -1.97 -3.61
N ALA A 72 10.24 -3.10 -4.32
CA ALA A 72 11.49 -3.65 -4.82
C ALA A 72 12.20 -2.68 -5.79
N ALA A 73 11.45 -2.03 -6.68
CA ALA A 73 12.02 -1.02 -7.58
C ALA A 73 12.52 0.24 -6.85
N LEU A 74 11.92 0.62 -5.71
CA LEU A 74 12.38 1.73 -4.86
C LEU A 74 13.47 1.33 -3.85
N SER A 75 13.52 0.04 -3.48
CA SER A 75 14.44 -0.54 -2.51
C SER A 75 15.63 -1.26 -3.16
N LEU A 76 15.75 -1.26 -4.48
CA LEU A 76 16.99 -1.66 -5.14
C LEU A 76 17.97 -0.47 -5.08
N PRO A 77 19.12 -0.58 -4.38
CA PRO A 77 20.32 0.01 -4.95
C PRO A 77 20.43 -0.56 -6.38
N PRO A 78 20.77 0.25 -7.40
CA PRO A 78 20.77 -0.17 -8.78
C PRO A 78 21.98 -1.06 -9.11
N LEU A 79 22.21 -2.16 -8.38
CA LEU A 79 23.42 -2.98 -8.53
C LEU A 79 23.19 -4.43 -8.10
N LEU A 80 22.28 -5.16 -8.75
CA LEU A 80 22.51 -6.59 -8.85
C LEU A 80 22.16 -7.11 -10.24
N ASN A 81 23.24 -7.41 -10.97
CA ASN A 81 23.30 -8.15 -12.22
C ASN A 81 22.88 -7.37 -13.46
N LYS A 82 23.59 -6.27 -13.75
CA LYS A 82 23.65 -5.77 -15.13
C LYS A 82 24.40 -6.82 -15.95
N VAL A 83 23.64 -7.70 -16.60
CA VAL A 83 24.20 -8.63 -17.58
C VAL A 83 24.64 -7.80 -18.78
N VAL A 84 25.95 -7.62 -18.94
CA VAL A 84 26.50 -6.96 -20.13
C VAL A 84 26.86 -8.05 -21.13
N VAL A 85 26.41 -7.88 -22.38
CA VAL A 85 26.83 -8.72 -23.50
C VAL A 85 27.97 -8.02 -24.20
N ILE A 86 29.17 -8.61 -24.14
CA ILE A 86 30.36 -8.14 -24.87
C ILE A 86 30.79 -9.31 -25.75
N ASP A 87 30.92 -9.07 -27.06
CA ASP A 87 31.31 -10.08 -28.06
C ASP A 87 30.46 -11.37 -28.05
N GLY A 88 29.18 -11.24 -27.70
CA GLY A 88 28.23 -12.37 -27.63
C GLY A 88 28.27 -13.16 -26.32
N PHE A 89 29.14 -12.81 -25.38
CA PHE A 89 29.24 -13.45 -24.07
C PHE A 89 28.60 -12.58 -22.97
N LYS A 90 27.86 -13.23 -22.07
CA LYS A 90 27.14 -12.58 -20.97
C LYS A 90 28.03 -12.53 -19.72
N TYR A 91 28.24 -11.33 -19.18
CA TYR A 91 29.03 -11.10 -17.96
C TYR A 91 28.17 -10.52 -16.85
N ILE A 92 28.35 -11.02 -15.64
CA ILE A 92 27.77 -10.46 -14.41
C ILE A 92 28.89 -9.67 -13.74
N LEU A 93 28.76 -8.34 -13.74
CA LEU A 93 29.66 -7.47 -12.99
C LEU A 93 29.18 -7.42 -11.53
N GLY A 94 30.04 -7.88 -10.61
CA GLY A 94 29.88 -7.81 -9.16
C GLY A 94 30.92 -6.92 -8.53
#